data_AF-A0A9Q4KRR4-F1
#
_entry.id   AF-A0A9Q4KRR4-F1
#
_cell.length_a   1.000
_cell.length_b   1.000
_cell.length_c   1.000
_cell.angle_alpha   90.00
_cell.angle_beta   90.00
_cell.angle_gamma   90.00
#
_symmetry.space_group_name_H-M   'P 1'
#
loop_
_entity.id
_entity.type
_entity.pdbx_description
1 polymer ?
#
loop_
_entity_poly.entity_id
_entity_poly.type
_entity_poly.pdbx_seq_one_letter_code
_entity_poly.pdbx_strand_id
1 'polypeptide(L)'
;MIKSSKITIKINKKELSDDYLTELSKAKSKTPVSGGGALRPRWKDNKGGIYEWDSQHGEMEIYDKQGNHKGSYNPKTKEKKPAVKGRKVKK
;
A
#
# COMPACT_ATOMS: atom_id res chain seq x y z
N MET A 1 5.45 -27.81 17.38
CA MET A 1 4.46 -27.15 16.49
C MET A 1 4.37 -25.68 16.84
N ILE A 2 5.15 -24.83 16.17
CA ILE A 2 5.13 -23.39 16.44
C ILE A 2 4.03 -22.78 15.58
N LYS A 3 2.96 -22.34 16.24
CA LYS A 3 1.77 -21.73 15.64
C LYS A 3 2.22 -20.52 14.83
N SER A 4 1.84 -20.51 13.55
CA SER A 4 2.13 -19.43 12.60
C SER A 4 1.66 -18.09 13.20
N SER A 5 2.61 -17.27 13.61
CA SER A 5 2.39 -15.93 14.13
C SER A 5 1.81 -15.10 13.01
N LYS A 6 0.47 -15.01 12.96
CA LYS A 6 -0.25 -14.09 12.09
C LYS A 6 0.32 -12.70 12.38
N ILE A 7 1.15 -12.21 11.47
CA ILE A 7 1.68 -10.84 11.44
C ILE A 7 0.48 -9.92 11.25
N THR A 8 -0.23 -9.71 12.36
CA THR A 8 -1.22 -8.67 12.51
C THR A 8 -0.36 -7.47 12.78
N ILE A 9 0.00 -6.77 11.70
CA ILE A 9 0.60 -5.46 11.84
C ILE A 9 -0.48 -4.63 12.54
N LYS A 10 -0.39 -4.53 13.87
CA LYS A 10 -1.07 -3.51 14.66
C LYS A 10 -0.40 -2.20 14.29
N ILE A 11 -0.69 -1.71 13.08
CA ILE A 11 -0.34 -0.37 12.68
C ILE A 11 -1.14 0.50 13.64
N ASN A 12 -0.44 1.16 14.55
CA ASN A 12 -1.04 2.01 15.54
C ASN A 12 -1.79 3.11 14.78
N LYS A 13 -3.13 3.17 14.90
CA LYS A 13 -4.00 4.11 14.16
C LYS A 13 -3.57 5.57 14.33
N LYS A 14 -2.79 5.86 15.37
CA LYS A 14 -2.30 7.19 15.75
C LYS A 14 -1.01 7.63 15.03
N GLU A 15 -0.21 6.73 14.47
CA GLU A 15 1.01 7.10 13.71
C GLU A 15 0.78 7.29 12.20
N LEU A 16 -0.47 7.07 11.78
CA LEU A 16 -0.97 7.24 10.42
C LEU A 16 -1.82 8.52 10.29
N SER A 17 -1.75 9.43 11.26
CA SER A 17 -2.57 10.64 11.35
C SER A 17 -2.02 11.85 10.58
N ASP A 18 -1.06 11.67 9.67
CA ASP A 18 -0.75 12.68 8.66
C ASP A 18 -1.70 12.45 7.46
N ASP A 19 -2.93 12.94 7.59
CA ASP A 19 -3.93 13.27 6.53
C ASP A 19 -4.32 12.25 5.45
N TYR A 20 -3.65 11.09 5.32
CA TYR A 20 -3.76 10.24 4.13
C TYR A 20 -4.53 8.93 4.31
N LEU A 21 -4.71 8.42 5.54
CA LEU A 21 -5.01 6.99 5.73
C LEU A 21 -6.25 6.68 6.58
N THR A 22 -6.94 7.68 7.12
CA THR A 22 -8.20 7.50 7.87
C THR A 22 -9.41 7.17 7.00
N GLU A 23 -9.35 7.39 5.68
CA GLU A 23 -10.48 7.15 4.74
C GLU A 23 -10.26 5.96 3.79
N LEU A 24 -9.26 5.10 4.05
CA LEU A 24 -8.99 3.96 3.18
C LEU A 24 -9.93 2.77 3.44
N SER A 25 -10.61 2.33 2.39
CA SER A 25 -11.41 1.11 2.38
C SER A 25 -10.64 -0.04 1.70
N LYS A 26 -10.77 -1.27 2.22
CA LYS A 26 -10.16 -2.46 1.59
C LYS A 26 -10.73 -2.64 0.18
N ALA A 27 -9.86 -2.95 -0.78
CA ALA A 27 -10.22 -3.19 -2.17
C ALA A 27 -9.68 -4.54 -2.66
N LYS A 28 -10.26 -5.06 -3.75
CA LYS A 28 -9.79 -6.29 -4.39
C LYS A 28 -8.34 -6.12 -4.85
N SER A 29 -7.45 -6.92 -4.29
CA SER A 29 -6.05 -7.04 -4.72
C SER A 29 -5.94 -7.46 -6.19
N LYS A 30 -4.95 -6.90 -6.91
CA LYS A 30 -4.73 -7.22 -8.34
C LYS A 30 -3.26 -7.40 -8.71
N THR A 31 -2.36 -6.69 -8.06
CA THR A 31 -0.93 -6.76 -8.37
C THR A 31 -0.29 -7.94 -7.65
N PRO A 32 0.44 -8.84 -8.33
CA PRO A 32 1.16 -9.92 -7.67
C PRO A 32 2.33 -9.41 -6.82
N VAL A 33 2.66 -10.11 -5.74
CA VAL A 33 3.93 -9.92 -5.02
C VAL A 33 5.05 -10.51 -5.87
N SER A 34 6.17 -9.79 -6.00
CA SER A 34 7.34 -10.30 -6.73
C SER A 34 7.92 -11.51 -5.99
N GLY A 35 8.28 -12.56 -6.73
CA GLY A 35 8.67 -13.86 -6.15
C GLY A 35 7.50 -14.82 -5.84
N GLY A 36 6.24 -14.39 -5.98
CA GLY A 36 5.09 -15.29 -6.21
C GLY A 36 4.09 -15.51 -5.06
N GLY A 37 3.04 -16.28 -5.39
CA GLY A 37 2.04 -16.89 -4.49
C GLY A 37 0.87 -16.01 -4.03
N ALA A 38 1.07 -14.71 -3.88
CA ALA A 38 0.07 -13.80 -3.32
C ALA A 38 -0.11 -12.52 -4.14
N LEU A 39 -1.22 -11.84 -3.92
CA LEU A 39 -1.47 -10.49 -4.42
C LEU A 39 -1.19 -9.47 -3.31
N ARG A 40 -0.71 -8.28 -3.70
CA ARG A 40 -0.50 -7.15 -2.80
C ARG A 40 -1.81 -6.75 -2.14
N PRO A 41 -1.83 -6.59 -0.80
CA PRO A 41 -2.95 -5.94 -0.11
C PRO A 41 -3.22 -4.57 -0.74
N ARG A 42 -4.51 -4.28 -0.96
CA ARG A 42 -4.94 -3.07 -1.67
C ARG A 42 -6.05 -2.35 -0.94
N TRP A 43 -6.02 -1.03 -1.01
CA TRP A 43 -7.05 -0.13 -0.53
C TRP A 43 -7.39 0.96 -1.54
N LYS A 44 -8.53 1.63 -1.32
CA LYS A 44 -8.95 2.83 -2.05
C LYS A 44 -9.47 3.91 -1.10
N ASP A 45 -9.21 5.16 -1.45
CA ASP A 45 -9.86 6.33 -0.84
C ASP A 45 -11.20 6.65 -1.54
N ASN A 46 -11.96 7.60 -0.98
CA ASN A 46 -13.22 8.10 -1.54
C ASN A 46 -13.09 8.79 -2.91
N LYS A 47 -11.90 9.28 -3.27
CA LYS A 47 -11.57 9.91 -4.55
C LYS A 47 -11.14 8.89 -5.61
N GLY A 48 -11.03 7.62 -5.22
CA GLY A 48 -10.65 6.49 -6.07
C GLY A 48 -9.14 6.29 -6.20
N GLY A 49 -8.32 7.00 -5.42
CA GLY A 49 -6.88 6.73 -5.28
C GLY A 49 -6.65 5.28 -4.82
N ILE A 50 -5.57 4.67 -5.29
CA ILE A 50 -5.25 3.26 -5.05
C ILE A 50 -3.97 3.17 -4.24
N TYR A 51 -4.00 2.34 -3.22
CA TYR A 51 -2.90 2.15 -2.29
C TYR A 51 -2.57 0.66 -2.23
N GLU A 52 -1.32 0.29 -2.46
CA GLU A 52 -0.86 -1.09 -2.39
C GLU A 52 0.33 -1.22 -1.44
N TRP A 53 0.30 -2.25 -0.59
CA TRP A 53 1.45 -2.57 0.24
C TRP A 53 2.49 -3.34 -0.57
N ASP A 54 3.69 -2.78 -0.69
CA ASP A 54 4.87 -3.47 -1.21
C ASP A 54 5.69 -4.04 -0.05
N SER A 55 5.49 -5.33 0.22
CA SER A 55 6.18 -6.04 1.30
C SER A 55 7.68 -6.20 1.06
N GLN A 56 8.17 -6.06 -0.18
CA GLN A 56 9.59 -6.18 -0.47
C GLN A 56 10.37 -4.96 0.02
N HIS A 57 9.76 -3.78 -0.08
CA HIS A 57 10.37 -2.51 0.30
C HIS A 57 9.85 -1.99 1.65
N GLY A 58 8.76 -2.57 2.17
CA GLY A 58 8.09 -2.09 3.38
C GLY A 58 7.42 -0.73 3.15
N GLU A 59 6.86 -0.53 1.97
CA GLU A 59 6.33 0.75 1.51
C GLU A 59 4.87 0.65 1.09
N MET A 60 4.13 1.74 1.30
CA MET A 60 2.83 1.96 0.68
C MET A 60 3.06 2.64 -0.68
N GLU A 61 2.77 1.93 -1.77
CA GLU A 61 2.77 2.48 -3.12
C GLU A 61 1.43 3.18 -3.39
N ILE A 62 1.48 4.40 -3.90
CA ILE A 62 0.32 5.28 -4.06
C ILE A 62 0.07 5.54 -5.55
N TYR A 63 -1.18 5.45 -5.97
CA TYR A 63 -1.60 5.68 -7.35
C TYR A 63 -2.87 6.52 -7.40
N ASP A 64 -3.05 7.31 -8.46
CA ASP A 64 -4.33 7.99 -8.71
C ASP A 64 -5.42 7.02 -9.19
N LYS A 65 -6.65 7.55 -9.35
CA LYS A 65 -7.80 6.80 -9.83
C LYS A 65 -7.63 6.23 -11.24
N GLN A 66 -6.70 6.78 -12.03
CA GLN A 66 -6.32 6.27 -13.35
C GLN A 66 -5.21 5.21 -13.28
N GLY A 67 -4.71 4.90 -12.09
CA GLY A 67 -3.66 3.93 -11.84
C GLY A 67 -2.26 4.45 -12.12
N ASN A 68 -2.05 5.77 -12.26
CA ASN A 68 -0.71 6.33 -12.42
C ASN A 68 -0.02 6.45 -11.07
N HIS A 69 1.26 6.07 -11.01
CA HIS A 69 2.05 6.13 -9.78
C HIS A 69 2.28 7.57 -9.31
N LYS A 70 2.10 7.79 -8.01
CA LYS A 70 2.26 9.09 -7.32
C LYS A 70 3.42 9.12 -6.34
N GLY A 71 4.07 7.98 -6.12
CA GLY A 71 5.17 7.83 -5.17
C GLY A 71 4.90 6.70 -4.19
N SER A 72 5.83 6.53 -3.26
CA SER A 72 5.70 5.58 -2.17
C SER A 72 6.02 6.22 -0.83
N TYR A 73 5.51 5.62 0.24
CA TYR A 73 5.74 6.06 1.60
C TYR A 73 6.13 4.89 2.49
N ASN A 74 7.25 5.03 3.20
CA ASN A 74 7.68 4.08 4.21
C ASN A 74 7.18 4.53 5.59
N PRO A 75 6.21 3.83 6.21
CA PRO A 75 5.65 4.24 7.49
C PRO A 75 6.63 4.11 8.67
N LYS A 76 7.66 3.27 8.54
CA LYS A 76 8.68 3.03 9.57
C LYS A 76 9.75 4.12 9.57
N THR A 77 10.27 4.48 8.39
CA THR A 77 11.32 5.50 8.25
C THR A 77 10.78 6.90 8.01
N LYS A 78 9.47 7.02 7.72
CA LYS A 78 8.78 8.25 7.28
C LYS A 78 9.27 8.79 5.94
N GLU A 79 10.05 8.01 5.19
CA GLU A 79 10.56 8.38 3.87
C GLU A 79 9.44 8.43 2.83
N LYS A 80 9.46 9.46 1.97
CA LYS A 80 8.58 9.59 0.81
C LYS A 80 9.43 9.55 -0.45
N LYS A 81 9.06 8.70 -1.40
CA LYS A 81 9.72 8.62 -2.71
C LYS A 81 8.83 9.25 -3.78
N PRO A 82 9.42 9.94 -4.77
CA PRO A 82 8.66 10.63 -5.80
C PRO A 82 7.99 9.65 -6.78
N ALA A 83 7.08 10.19 -7.58
CA ALA A 83 6.42 9.46 -8.64
C ALA A 83 7.42 8.96 -9.70
N VAL A 84 7.49 7.65 -9.89
CA VAL A 84 8.14 7.01 -11.04
C VAL A 84 7.26 7.13 -12.29
N LYS A 85 7.71 7.93 -13.27
CA LYS A 85 7.02 8.13 -14.55
C LYS A 85 6.86 6.80 -15.29
N GLY A 86 5.67 6.54 -15.83
CA GLY A 86 5.36 5.32 -16.59
C GLY A 86 4.96 4.11 -15.74
N ARG A 87 5.21 4.11 -14.42
CA ARG A 87 4.71 3.05 -13.53
C ARG A 87 3.19 3.16 -13.39
N LYS A 88 2.49 2.04 -13.58
CA LYS A 88 1.02 1.95 -13.53
C LYS A 88 0.52 0.70 -12.82
N VAL A 89 -0.70 0.79 -12.31
CA VAL A 89 -1.47 -0.36 -11.80
C VAL A 89 -2.82 -0.48 -12.50
N LYS A 90 -3.35 -1.70 -12.51
CA LYS A 90 -4.73 -1.94 -12.94
C LYS A 90 -5.70 -1.33 -11.93
N LYS A 91 -6.55 -0.40 -12.39
CA LYS A 91 -7.67 0.19 -11.64
C LYS A 91 -8.67 -0.87 -11.17
#